data_AF-E9HXE8-F1
#
_entry.id   AF-E9HXE8-F1
#
_cell.length_a   1.000
_cell.length_b   1.000
_cell.length_c   1.000
_cell.angle_alpha   90.00
_cell.angle_beta   90.00
_cell.angle_gamma   90.00
#
_symmetry.space_group_name_H-M   'P 1'
#
loop_
_entity.id
_entity.type
_entity.pdbx_description
1 polymer ?
#
loop_
_entity_poly.entity_id
_entity_poly.type
_entity_poly.pdbx_seq_one_letter_code
_entity_poly.pdbx_strand_id
1 'polypeptide(L)'
;MKLSVIVVSAIIYFAIICVVSASPQITVIAHMTNTPNAIRWALEQGANGIEMDLKFDGTRPVQFHHGAHCDCTCLLQFLSIQDHGCRSLSEGCSGSTSVAEMTDFLGSTEITSSHLALIYIDAKLEKSIRNYAQAGANVVRMINENVISRGYRGQILLGCSTISRVDYLRGAIQEAQNSEYVDRYFYTIDSEGDNAEKVWDNSLQLSTNNVVYTTGITSCLPNTFYKAIQYSLDTKAYVSVGIWTIDKKSSMKSYVNAGVNFILTNRPRAAVEVIGRDNIPPPGLAFPPKSFDASLLALNSFFECDCSYFYRISGGGCAVTKSAPPDHACRCTYKGFWTCGGQTTECSDTNDRLCRLPDVSKEACLLGGGDCSGYF
;
A
#
# COMPACT_ATOMS: atom_id res chain seq x y z
N MET A 1 77.81 6.85 -12.98
CA MET A 1 76.63 5.95 -12.86
C MET A 1 76.45 5.60 -11.39
N LYS A 2 75.19 5.59 -10.92
CA LYS A 2 74.65 5.39 -9.55
C LYS A 2 74.48 6.69 -8.72
N LEU A 3 73.29 7.29 -8.75
CA LEU A 3 71.98 6.98 -8.11
C LEU A 3 71.86 7.69 -6.75
N SER A 4 71.29 8.89 -6.77
CA SER A 4 70.76 9.57 -5.59
C SER A 4 69.36 9.01 -5.31
N VAL A 5 69.18 8.40 -4.15
CA VAL A 5 67.89 7.90 -3.67
C VAL A 5 67.09 9.09 -3.15
N ILE A 6 66.00 9.44 -3.85
CA ILE A 6 64.99 10.39 -3.37
C ILE A 6 64.00 9.56 -2.55
N VAL A 7 63.94 9.83 -1.24
CA VAL A 7 62.90 9.31 -0.35
C VAL A 7 61.67 10.18 -0.54
N VAL A 8 60.63 9.65 -1.18
CA VAL A 8 59.30 10.29 -1.24
C VAL A 8 58.49 9.76 -0.05
N SER A 9 58.27 10.61 0.94
CA SER A 9 57.35 10.33 2.04
C SER A 9 55.90 10.37 1.54
N ALA A 10 55.26 9.21 1.43
CA ALA A 10 53.83 9.11 1.17
C ALA A 10 53.04 9.37 2.48
N ILE A 11 52.43 10.54 2.60
CA ILE A 11 51.42 10.83 3.62
C ILE A 11 50.10 10.24 3.12
N ILE A 12 49.68 9.11 3.69
CA ILE A 12 48.36 8.52 3.45
C ILE A 12 47.35 9.25 4.32
N TYR A 13 46.57 10.16 3.73
CA TYR A 13 45.37 10.73 4.35
C TYR A 13 44.27 9.65 4.40
N PHE A 14 44.06 9.06 5.58
CA PHE A 14 42.85 8.29 5.85
C PHE A 14 41.68 9.28 6.02
N ALA A 15 40.97 9.56 4.94
CA ALA A 15 39.65 10.18 5.02
C ALA A 15 38.67 9.13 5.58
N ILE A 16 38.33 9.25 6.86
CA ILE A 16 37.20 8.53 7.44
C ILE A 16 35.95 9.13 6.80
N ILE A 17 35.44 8.47 5.76
CA ILE A 17 34.10 8.72 5.25
C ILE A 17 33.15 8.19 6.32
N CYS A 18 32.77 9.07 7.26
CA CYS A 18 31.54 8.85 8.00
C CYS A 18 30.42 8.88 6.97
N VAL A 19 29.95 7.71 6.55
CA VAL A 19 28.64 7.57 5.91
C VAL A 19 27.63 7.93 7.00
N VAL A 20 27.36 9.23 7.17
CA VAL A 20 26.22 9.69 7.93
C VAL A 20 25.01 9.22 7.14
N SER A 21 24.44 8.09 7.53
CA SER A 21 23.16 7.66 6.99
C SER A 21 22.19 8.80 7.24
N ALA A 22 21.65 9.39 6.16
CA ALA A 22 20.57 10.36 6.30
C ALA A 22 19.47 9.75 7.16
N SER A 23 18.91 10.53 8.07
CA SER A 23 17.77 10.09 8.86
C SER A 23 16.63 9.66 7.92
N PRO A 24 15.91 8.57 8.23
CA PRO A 24 14.82 8.10 7.38
C PRO A 24 13.79 9.21 7.21
N GLN A 25 13.40 9.48 5.96
CA GLN A 25 12.31 10.39 5.67
C GLN A 25 10.97 9.70 5.95
N ILE A 26 10.07 10.40 6.65
CA ILE A 26 8.76 9.87 7.05
C ILE A 26 7.67 10.84 6.61
N THR A 27 6.72 10.34 5.81
CA THR A 27 5.56 11.11 5.35
C THR A 27 4.52 11.20 6.47
N VAL A 28 3.96 12.40 6.68
CA VAL A 28 2.88 12.65 7.63
C VAL A 28 1.59 12.87 6.84
N ILE A 29 0.67 11.91 6.92
CA ILE A 29 -0.61 11.92 6.22
C ILE A 29 -1.70 12.40 7.17
N ALA A 30 -2.37 13.49 6.85
CA ALA A 30 -3.54 13.94 7.59
C ALA A 30 -4.78 13.12 7.18
N HIS A 31 -5.47 12.58 8.17
CA HIS A 31 -6.65 11.73 8.01
C HIS A 31 -7.91 12.51 7.64
N MET A 32 -8.79 11.91 6.83
CA MET A 32 -10.16 12.36 6.52
C MET A 32 -10.24 13.80 6.02
N THR A 33 -9.29 14.27 5.22
CA THR A 33 -9.22 15.65 4.73
C THR A 33 -10.18 15.94 3.56
N ASN A 34 -11.46 15.64 3.76
CA ASN A 34 -12.51 15.63 2.73
C ASN A 34 -12.99 17.01 2.25
N THR A 35 -12.33 18.10 2.66
CA THR A 35 -12.65 19.47 2.22
C THR A 35 -11.39 20.29 1.99
N PRO A 36 -11.41 21.32 1.10
CA PRO A 36 -10.29 22.23 0.92
C PRO A 36 -9.79 22.87 2.22
N ASN A 37 -10.70 23.22 3.14
CA ASN A 37 -10.33 23.79 4.43
C ASN A 37 -9.60 22.79 5.34
N ALA A 38 -9.99 21.51 5.31
CA ALA A 38 -9.29 20.47 6.05
C ALA A 38 -7.87 20.25 5.49
N ILE A 39 -7.70 20.33 4.17
CA ILE A 39 -6.37 20.24 3.53
C ILE A 39 -5.49 21.43 3.93
N ARG A 40 -6.01 22.68 3.85
CA ARG A 40 -5.28 23.87 4.32
C ARG A 40 -4.81 23.72 5.74
N TRP A 41 -5.72 23.32 6.63
CA TRP A 41 -5.39 23.06 8.02
C TRP A 41 -4.30 22.00 8.17
N ALA A 42 -4.39 20.88 7.44
CA ALA A 42 -3.39 19.82 7.50
C ALA A 42 -1.98 20.31 7.11
N LEU A 43 -1.89 21.10 6.03
CA LEU A 43 -0.64 21.72 5.58
C LEU A 43 -0.11 22.72 6.62
N GLU A 44 -0.97 23.51 7.25
CA GLU A 44 -0.58 24.40 8.37
C GLU A 44 -0.06 23.63 9.59
N GLN A 45 -0.55 22.42 9.82
CA GLN A 45 -0.03 21.52 10.86
C GLN A 45 1.31 20.87 10.49
N GLY A 46 1.78 21.03 9.24
CA GLY A 46 3.02 20.48 8.71
C GLY A 46 2.88 19.08 8.11
N ALA A 47 1.65 18.62 7.84
CA ALA A 47 1.46 17.41 7.04
C ALA A 47 1.99 17.64 5.62
N ASN A 48 2.69 16.66 5.06
CA ASN A 48 3.04 16.66 3.64
C ASN A 48 2.20 15.65 2.83
N GLY A 49 1.34 14.89 3.49
CA GLY A 49 0.37 14.00 2.86
C GLY A 49 -1.04 14.28 3.35
N ILE A 50 -2.01 13.95 2.51
CA ILE A 50 -3.44 13.99 2.86
C ILE A 50 -4.10 12.68 2.47
N GLU A 51 -5.06 12.22 3.26
CA GLU A 51 -5.96 11.13 2.93
C GLU A 51 -7.40 11.69 2.78
N MET A 52 -8.11 11.21 1.77
CA MET A 52 -9.48 11.62 1.46
C MET A 52 -10.34 10.42 1.05
N ASP A 53 -11.55 10.39 1.58
CA ASP A 53 -12.54 9.34 1.39
C ASP A 53 -13.37 9.57 0.14
N LEU A 54 -13.18 8.78 -0.92
CA LEU A 54 -13.89 8.97 -2.18
C LEU A 54 -15.10 8.03 -2.31
N LYS A 55 -16.29 8.61 -2.44
CA LYS A 55 -17.55 7.91 -2.74
C LYS A 55 -17.83 7.84 -4.24
N PHE A 56 -18.61 6.83 -4.61
CA PHE A 56 -18.96 6.52 -5.99
C PHE A 56 -20.47 6.41 -6.19
N ASP A 57 -20.92 6.83 -7.38
CA ASP A 57 -22.23 6.49 -7.94
C ASP A 57 -22.01 5.53 -9.12
N GLY A 58 -22.30 4.25 -8.90
CA GLY A 58 -21.85 3.19 -9.80
C GLY A 58 -20.32 3.17 -9.88
N THR A 59 -19.75 3.41 -11.07
CA THR A 59 -18.29 3.47 -11.26
C THR A 59 -17.75 4.89 -11.25
N ARG A 60 -18.60 5.91 -11.09
CA ARG A 60 -18.23 7.32 -11.20
C ARG A 60 -17.87 7.89 -9.83
N PRO A 61 -16.68 8.49 -9.66
CA PRO A 61 -16.38 9.32 -8.49
C PRO A 61 -17.38 10.47 -8.34
N VAL A 62 -17.95 10.70 -7.16
CA VAL A 62 -18.97 11.75 -6.97
C VAL A 62 -18.69 12.72 -5.84
N GLN A 63 -18.15 12.25 -4.72
CA GLN A 63 -18.02 13.08 -3.52
C GLN A 63 -16.88 12.60 -2.64
N PHE A 64 -16.12 13.54 -2.10
CA PHE A 64 -15.21 13.28 -0.99
C PHE A 64 -15.99 13.39 0.31
N HIS A 65 -16.18 12.26 0.99
CA HIS A 65 -16.97 12.18 2.21
C HIS A 65 -16.80 10.80 2.87
N HIS A 66 -16.47 10.79 4.17
CA HIS A 66 -16.42 9.57 4.96
C HIS A 66 -17.84 9.06 5.31
N GLY A 67 -18.60 9.86 6.06
CA GLY A 67 -19.83 9.44 6.75
C GLY A 67 -19.58 8.92 8.17
N ALA A 68 -20.62 8.48 8.88
CA ALA A 68 -20.49 7.85 10.20
C ALA A 68 -20.38 6.32 10.07
N HIS A 69 -19.67 5.60 10.95
CA HIS A 69 -18.88 6.01 12.13
C HIS A 69 -17.43 6.38 11.76
N CYS A 70 -16.81 7.26 12.55
CA CYS A 70 -15.48 7.84 12.26
C CYS A 70 -14.76 8.26 13.56
N ASP A 71 -13.46 8.58 13.47
CA ASP A 71 -12.64 8.98 14.62
C ASP A 71 -13.22 10.19 15.37
N CYS A 72 -13.77 11.18 14.65
CA CYS A 72 -14.34 12.38 15.30
C CYS A 72 -15.63 12.15 16.09
N THR A 73 -16.23 10.96 16.02
CA THR A 73 -17.42 10.61 16.83
C THR A 73 -17.07 10.04 18.20
N CYS A 74 -15.78 9.94 18.52
CA CYS A 74 -15.33 9.33 19.76
C CYS A 74 -15.28 10.33 20.91
N LEU A 75 -16.06 10.03 21.96
CA LEU A 75 -16.32 10.91 23.11
C LEU A 75 -15.04 11.48 23.76
N LEU A 76 -13.97 10.68 23.82
CA LEU A 76 -12.68 11.08 24.39
C LEU A 76 -11.92 12.10 23.54
N GLN A 77 -12.06 12.07 22.20
CA GLN A 77 -11.37 13.00 21.30
C GLN A 77 -12.05 14.38 21.25
N PHE A 78 -13.37 14.41 21.34
CA PHE A 78 -14.15 15.66 21.33
C PHE A 78 -13.83 16.58 22.51
N LEU A 79 -13.53 15.99 23.68
CA LEU A 79 -13.37 16.74 24.93
C LEU A 79 -11.92 17.17 25.23
N SER A 80 -10.90 16.61 24.56
CA SER A 80 -9.51 16.68 25.08
C SER A 80 -8.46 17.29 24.16
N ILE A 81 -8.74 17.63 22.89
CA ILE A 81 -7.66 17.94 21.93
C ILE A 81 -7.96 19.21 21.12
N GLN A 82 -7.14 20.26 21.31
CA GLN A 82 -7.20 21.50 20.53
C GLN A 82 -6.64 21.37 19.11
N ASP A 83 -5.63 20.52 18.92
CA ASP A 83 -4.98 20.25 17.63
C ASP A 83 -5.40 18.87 17.08
N HIS A 84 -6.60 18.80 16.49
CA HIS A 84 -7.18 17.58 15.92
C HIS A 84 -7.99 17.90 14.65
N GLY A 85 -7.87 17.06 13.61
CA GLY A 85 -8.46 17.32 12.28
C GLY A 85 -9.98 17.44 12.28
N CYS A 86 -10.63 16.83 13.25
CA CYS A 86 -12.08 16.90 13.46
C CYS A 86 -12.65 18.31 13.66
N ARG A 87 -11.84 19.29 14.09
CA ARG A 87 -12.27 20.69 14.19
C ARG A 87 -12.26 21.42 12.84
N SER A 88 -11.46 20.92 11.91
CA SER A 88 -11.25 21.52 10.59
C SER A 88 -12.18 20.92 9.53
N LEU A 89 -12.85 19.83 9.89
CA LEU A 89 -14.02 19.32 9.18
C LEU A 89 -15.23 20.13 9.63
N SER A 90 -15.87 20.82 8.68
CA SER A 90 -16.96 21.77 8.88
C SER A 90 -18.09 21.28 9.81
N GLU A 91 -18.28 19.96 9.93
CA GLU A 91 -19.30 19.33 10.76
C GLU A 91 -18.78 18.02 11.43
N GLY A 92 -17.56 18.04 11.95
CA GLY A 92 -16.96 16.88 12.64
C GLY A 92 -16.54 15.76 11.70
N CYS A 93 -17.49 14.94 11.22
CA CYS A 93 -17.26 13.90 10.20
C CYS A 93 -18.10 14.07 8.93
N SER A 94 -18.98 15.07 8.90
CA SER A 94 -19.82 15.33 7.73
C SER A 94 -19.16 16.27 6.72
N GLY A 95 -17.90 16.65 6.96
CA GLY A 95 -17.09 17.38 5.98
C GLY A 95 -17.15 16.66 4.64
N SER A 96 -17.68 17.34 3.63
CA SER A 96 -17.82 16.78 2.30
C SER A 96 -17.60 17.83 1.24
N THR A 97 -17.12 17.39 0.08
CA THR A 97 -16.88 18.25 -1.07
C THR A 97 -17.17 17.47 -2.34
N SER A 98 -17.72 18.15 -3.35
CA SER A 98 -17.93 17.52 -4.66
C SER A 98 -16.59 17.13 -5.29
N VAL A 99 -16.57 16.12 -6.16
CA VAL A 99 -15.35 15.78 -6.91
C VAL A 99 -14.81 16.99 -7.68
N ALA A 100 -15.67 17.74 -8.37
CA ALA A 100 -15.26 18.89 -9.17
C ALA A 100 -14.54 19.96 -8.32
N GLU A 101 -15.17 20.40 -7.23
CA GLU A 101 -14.60 21.41 -6.33
C GLU A 101 -13.28 20.95 -5.71
N MET A 102 -13.21 19.69 -5.26
CA MET A 102 -11.98 19.16 -4.67
C MET A 102 -10.84 19.07 -5.69
N THR A 103 -11.10 18.54 -6.89
CA THR A 103 -10.06 18.44 -7.92
C THR A 103 -9.63 19.81 -8.44
N ASP A 104 -10.56 20.78 -8.51
CA ASP A 104 -10.22 22.17 -8.85
C ASP A 104 -9.29 22.79 -7.82
N PHE A 105 -9.53 22.52 -6.54
CA PHE A 105 -8.66 22.97 -5.45
C PHE A 105 -7.29 22.30 -5.49
N LEU A 106 -7.23 20.97 -5.69
CA LEU A 106 -5.98 20.21 -5.80
C LEU A 106 -5.14 20.62 -7.02
N GLY A 107 -5.78 21.02 -8.11
CA GLY A 107 -5.14 21.58 -9.31
C GLY A 107 -4.93 23.10 -9.28
N SER A 108 -5.11 23.75 -8.13
CA SER A 108 -4.93 25.21 -7.97
C SER A 108 -3.46 25.58 -7.69
N THR A 109 -3.11 26.85 -7.94
CA THR A 109 -1.78 27.40 -7.62
C THR A 109 -1.43 27.32 -6.14
N GLU A 110 -2.44 27.35 -5.27
CA GLU A 110 -2.30 27.18 -3.82
C GLU A 110 -1.66 25.82 -3.51
N ILE A 111 -2.15 24.75 -4.14
CA ILE A 111 -1.65 23.40 -3.93
C ILE A 111 -0.38 23.12 -4.72
N THR A 112 -0.28 23.53 -5.99
CA THR A 112 0.91 23.24 -6.81
C THR A 112 2.18 23.95 -6.32
N SER A 113 2.01 25.08 -5.60
CA SER A 113 3.10 25.82 -4.94
C SER A 113 3.33 25.39 -3.49
N SER A 114 2.50 24.50 -2.96
CA SER A 114 2.61 24.01 -1.57
C SER A 114 3.67 22.92 -1.41
N HIS A 115 3.83 22.47 -0.16
CA HIS A 115 4.66 21.32 0.22
C HIS A 115 3.88 19.99 0.22
N LEU A 116 2.66 19.95 -0.34
CA LEU A 116 1.89 18.72 -0.45
C LEU A 116 2.61 17.72 -1.36
N ALA A 117 3.04 16.62 -0.78
CA ALA A 117 3.86 15.60 -1.41
C ALA A 117 3.10 14.31 -1.73
N LEU A 118 1.98 14.04 -1.06
CA LEU A 118 1.17 12.83 -1.27
C LEU A 118 -0.33 13.12 -1.17
N ILE A 119 -1.09 12.62 -2.14
CA ILE A 119 -2.54 12.51 -2.06
C ILE A 119 -2.89 11.02 -1.97
N TYR A 120 -3.53 10.62 -0.87
CA TYR A 120 -4.05 9.28 -0.67
C TYR A 120 -5.58 9.30 -0.84
N ILE A 121 -6.08 8.54 -1.81
CA ILE A 121 -7.50 8.30 -2.03
C ILE A 121 -7.90 6.98 -1.36
N ASP A 122 -8.72 7.04 -0.30
CA ASP A 122 -9.42 5.87 0.23
C ASP A 122 -10.72 5.68 -0.55
N ALA A 123 -10.74 4.70 -1.45
CA ALA A 123 -11.91 4.41 -2.25
C ALA A 123 -12.98 3.69 -1.41
N LYS A 124 -14.09 4.36 -1.12
CA LYS A 124 -15.28 3.78 -0.46
C LYS A 124 -16.08 2.95 -1.44
N LEU A 125 -15.60 1.74 -1.69
CA LEU A 125 -16.17 0.83 -2.67
C LEU A 125 -17.37 0.09 -2.06
N GLU A 126 -18.58 0.54 -2.35
CA GLU A 126 -19.80 -0.16 -1.91
C GLU A 126 -20.04 -1.45 -2.71
N LYS A 127 -20.83 -2.38 -2.15
CA LYS A 127 -21.21 -3.63 -2.84
C LYS A 127 -22.10 -3.40 -4.08
N SER A 128 -22.73 -2.23 -4.16
CA SER A 128 -23.59 -1.81 -5.27
C SER A 128 -22.81 -1.56 -6.57
N ILE A 129 -21.51 -1.26 -6.47
CA ILE A 129 -20.63 -1.04 -7.61
C ILE A 129 -20.35 -2.38 -8.29
N ARG A 130 -20.79 -2.53 -9.55
CA ARG A 130 -20.68 -3.79 -10.30
C ARG A 130 -19.32 -4.01 -10.97
N ASN A 131 -18.52 -2.96 -11.15
CA ASN A 131 -17.25 -3.03 -11.86
C ASN A 131 -16.21 -2.16 -11.15
N TYR A 132 -15.46 -2.76 -10.23
CA TYR A 132 -14.42 -2.06 -9.48
C TYR A 132 -13.28 -1.59 -10.38
N ALA A 133 -12.87 -2.38 -11.37
CA ALA A 133 -11.80 -2.01 -12.29
C ALA A 133 -12.12 -0.71 -13.05
N GLN A 134 -13.34 -0.58 -13.58
CA GLN A 134 -13.78 0.65 -14.23
C GLN A 134 -13.78 1.84 -13.24
N ALA A 135 -14.17 1.63 -11.98
CA ALA A 135 -14.12 2.66 -10.96
C ALA A 135 -12.69 3.13 -10.69
N GLY A 136 -11.72 2.21 -10.63
CA GLY A 136 -10.29 2.52 -10.51
C GLY A 136 -9.76 3.34 -11.68
N ALA A 137 -10.06 2.91 -12.91
CA ALA A 137 -9.67 3.63 -14.12
C ALA A 137 -10.27 5.06 -14.15
N ASN A 138 -11.52 5.22 -13.72
CA ASN A 138 -12.16 6.53 -13.64
C ASN A 138 -11.48 7.48 -12.64
N VAL A 139 -10.96 6.97 -11.52
CA VAL A 139 -10.19 7.79 -10.57
C VAL A 139 -8.88 8.27 -11.18
N VAL A 140 -8.15 7.40 -11.87
CA VAL A 140 -6.90 7.77 -12.54
C VAL A 140 -7.13 8.83 -13.62
N ARG A 141 -8.16 8.67 -14.46
CA ARG A 141 -8.55 9.70 -15.45
C ARG A 141 -8.82 11.04 -14.78
N MET A 142 -9.67 11.04 -13.75
CA MET A 142 -10.04 12.24 -13.00
C MET A 142 -8.80 12.96 -12.42
N ILE A 143 -7.86 12.22 -11.81
CA ILE A 143 -6.66 12.79 -11.21
C ILE A 143 -5.68 13.30 -12.28
N ASN A 144 -5.47 12.53 -13.36
CA ASN A 144 -4.61 12.95 -14.47
C ASN A 144 -5.12 14.26 -15.07
N GLU A 145 -6.40 14.32 -15.41
CA GLU A 145 -7.03 15.46 -16.07
C GLU A 145 -7.08 16.69 -15.16
N ASN A 146 -7.47 16.54 -13.90
CA ASN A 146 -7.85 17.69 -13.07
C ASN A 146 -6.82 18.05 -11.99
N VAL A 147 -5.79 17.22 -11.77
CA VAL A 147 -4.81 17.45 -10.70
C VAL A 147 -3.38 17.44 -11.24
N ILE A 148 -2.94 16.33 -11.84
CA ILE A 148 -1.54 16.19 -12.26
C ILE A 148 -1.23 17.07 -13.47
N SER A 149 -2.08 17.06 -14.51
CA SER A 149 -1.88 17.89 -15.71
C SER A 149 -1.87 19.40 -15.39
N ARG A 150 -2.51 19.79 -14.28
CA ARG A 150 -2.56 21.16 -13.77
C ARG A 150 -1.36 21.54 -12.89
N GLY A 151 -0.36 20.67 -12.79
CA GLY A 151 0.94 20.98 -12.21
C GLY A 151 1.17 20.43 -10.80
N TYR A 152 0.30 19.57 -10.27
CA TYR A 152 0.59 18.90 -8.99
C TYR A 152 1.83 18.01 -9.14
N ARG A 153 2.80 18.16 -8.21
CA ARG A 153 4.13 17.51 -8.27
C ARG A 153 4.30 16.33 -7.31
N GLY A 154 3.36 16.11 -6.40
CA GLY A 154 3.42 15.01 -5.44
C GLY A 154 2.94 13.67 -5.98
N GLN A 155 2.99 12.62 -5.17
CA GLN A 155 2.57 11.28 -5.56
C GLN A 155 1.09 11.04 -5.24
N ILE A 156 0.53 9.99 -5.84
CA ILE A 156 -0.85 9.55 -5.63
C ILE A 156 -0.82 8.13 -5.07
N LEU A 157 -1.44 7.92 -3.93
CA LEU A 157 -1.72 6.60 -3.36
C LEU A 157 -3.20 6.28 -3.57
N LEU A 158 -3.48 5.17 -4.22
CA LEU A 158 -4.84 4.66 -4.39
C LEU A 158 -5.03 3.45 -3.47
N GLY A 159 -5.95 3.55 -2.52
CA GLY A 159 -6.30 2.46 -1.62
C GLY A 159 -7.62 1.81 -1.96
N CYS A 160 -7.69 0.49 -1.83
CA CYS A 160 -8.95 -0.23 -1.71
C CYS A 160 -9.11 -0.79 -0.29
N SER A 161 -10.33 -0.76 0.24
CA SER A 161 -10.56 -1.08 1.66
C SER A 161 -10.37 -2.55 2.05
N THR A 162 -10.30 -3.51 1.12
CA THR A 162 -10.01 -4.93 1.43
C THR A 162 -9.50 -5.64 0.18
N ILE A 163 -8.90 -6.83 0.34
CA ILE A 163 -8.50 -7.75 -0.74
C ILE A 163 -9.69 -8.06 -1.66
N SER A 164 -10.91 -8.16 -1.12
CA SER A 164 -12.11 -8.43 -1.92
C SER A 164 -12.38 -7.39 -3.01
N ARG A 165 -11.76 -6.21 -2.91
CA ARG A 165 -11.93 -5.07 -3.83
C ARG A 165 -10.70 -4.76 -4.68
N VAL A 166 -9.73 -5.66 -4.71
CA VAL A 166 -8.45 -5.50 -5.42
C VAL A 166 -8.62 -5.22 -6.93
N ASP A 167 -9.73 -5.63 -7.55
CA ASP A 167 -10.02 -5.30 -8.95
C ASP A 167 -10.05 -3.79 -9.23
N TYR A 168 -10.40 -2.97 -8.22
CA TYR A 168 -10.27 -1.52 -8.31
C TYR A 168 -8.83 -1.09 -8.63
N LEU A 169 -7.85 -1.65 -7.91
CA LEU A 169 -6.45 -1.35 -8.12
C LEU A 169 -5.97 -1.85 -9.48
N ARG A 170 -6.42 -3.04 -9.93
CA ARG A 170 -6.07 -3.57 -11.26
C ARG A 170 -6.49 -2.63 -12.38
N GLY A 171 -7.72 -2.12 -12.33
CA GLY A 171 -8.20 -1.15 -13.32
C GLY A 171 -7.49 0.20 -13.24
N ALA A 172 -7.15 0.68 -12.03
CA ALA A 172 -6.35 1.89 -11.85
C ALA A 172 -4.93 1.72 -12.39
N ILE A 173 -4.28 0.58 -12.16
CA ILE A 173 -2.94 0.27 -12.69
C ILE A 173 -2.96 0.27 -14.21
N GLN A 174 -3.92 -0.42 -14.82
CA GLN A 174 -4.05 -0.47 -16.28
C GLN A 174 -4.23 0.93 -16.88
N GLU A 175 -5.06 1.77 -16.26
CA GLU A 175 -5.23 3.16 -16.73
C GLU A 175 -3.95 3.98 -16.57
N ALA A 176 -3.27 3.86 -15.42
CA ALA A 176 -2.05 4.62 -15.13
C ALA A 176 -0.90 4.22 -16.07
N GLN A 177 -0.75 2.94 -16.39
CA GLN A 177 0.24 2.41 -17.34
C GLN A 177 0.07 2.97 -18.75
N ASN A 178 -1.13 3.40 -19.12
CA ASN A 178 -1.41 4.04 -20.40
C ASN A 178 -1.22 5.58 -20.36
N SER A 179 -0.67 6.11 -19.27
CA SER A 179 -0.43 7.55 -19.08
C SER A 179 1.05 7.85 -18.87
N GLU A 180 1.46 9.08 -19.17
CA GLU A 180 2.81 9.59 -18.87
C GLU A 180 3.07 9.77 -17.36
N TYR A 181 2.06 9.60 -16.51
CA TYR A 181 2.13 9.80 -15.07
C TYR A 181 2.27 8.49 -14.28
N VAL A 182 2.52 7.36 -14.94
CA VAL A 182 2.59 6.02 -14.31
C VAL A 182 3.47 5.98 -13.05
N ASP A 183 4.61 6.67 -13.07
CA ASP A 183 5.58 6.70 -11.95
C ASP A 183 5.09 7.50 -10.74
N ARG A 184 3.94 8.17 -10.85
CA ARG A 184 3.33 8.96 -9.77
C ARG A 184 2.32 8.16 -8.96
N TYR A 185 1.92 6.99 -9.44
CA TYR A 185 0.87 6.18 -8.82
C TYR A 185 1.45 5.03 -7.98
N PHE A 186 0.89 4.93 -6.77
CA PHE A 186 1.15 3.90 -5.77
C PHE A 186 -0.18 3.28 -5.34
N TYR A 187 -0.12 2.05 -4.83
CA TYR A 187 -1.31 1.24 -4.58
C TYR A 187 -1.23 0.55 -3.23
N THR A 188 -2.34 0.49 -2.50
CA THR A 188 -2.42 -0.20 -1.22
C THR A 188 -3.73 -0.97 -1.07
N ILE A 189 -3.64 -2.15 -0.47
CA ILE A 189 -4.80 -2.91 0.00
C ILE A 189 -4.85 -2.70 1.51
N ASP A 190 -5.91 -2.08 2.00
CA ASP A 190 -6.04 -1.67 3.39
C ASP A 190 -7.01 -2.57 4.19
N SER A 191 -7.10 -2.33 5.51
CA SER A 191 -8.05 -2.88 6.47
C SER A 191 -8.07 -4.41 6.61
N GLU A 192 -6.97 -5.07 6.25
CA GLU A 192 -6.77 -6.50 6.50
C GLU A 192 -6.15 -6.80 7.89
N GLY A 193 -5.93 -5.77 8.71
CA GLY A 193 -5.40 -5.89 10.07
C GLY A 193 -4.03 -6.56 10.11
N ASP A 194 -3.89 -7.63 10.91
CA ASP A 194 -2.63 -8.36 11.05
C ASP A 194 -2.32 -9.35 9.89
N ASN A 195 -3.17 -9.43 8.86
CA ASN A 195 -3.00 -10.37 7.74
C ASN A 195 -2.01 -9.84 6.67
N ALA A 196 -0.83 -9.36 7.08
CA ALA A 196 0.17 -8.77 6.17
C ALA A 196 0.60 -9.73 5.05
N GLU A 197 0.75 -11.01 5.35
CA GLU A 197 1.08 -12.06 4.38
C GLU A 197 0.01 -12.19 3.28
N LYS A 198 -1.28 -12.21 3.63
CA LYS A 198 -2.36 -12.28 2.63
C LYS A 198 -2.41 -11.03 1.76
N VAL A 199 -2.15 -9.86 2.35
CA VAL A 199 -2.05 -8.61 1.59
C VAL A 199 -0.89 -8.69 0.62
N TRP A 200 0.24 -9.26 1.03
CA TRP A 200 1.39 -9.48 0.17
C TRP A 200 1.05 -10.40 -1.02
N ASP A 201 0.47 -11.58 -0.78
CA ASP A 201 0.08 -12.51 -1.85
C ASP A 201 -0.85 -11.86 -2.90
N ASN A 202 -1.77 -11.00 -2.45
CA ASN A 202 -2.66 -10.29 -3.37
C ASN A 202 -1.98 -9.13 -4.07
N SER A 203 -1.01 -8.49 -3.40
CA SER A 203 -0.19 -7.43 -3.98
C SER A 203 0.71 -7.95 -5.11
N LEU A 204 1.18 -9.20 -5.01
CA LEU A 204 1.95 -9.86 -6.06
C LEU A 204 1.20 -10.02 -7.38
N GLN A 205 -0.13 -10.09 -7.32
CA GLN A 205 -1.00 -10.18 -8.48
C GLN A 205 -1.29 -8.80 -9.11
N LEU A 206 -0.79 -7.73 -8.50
CA LEU A 206 -0.80 -6.40 -9.10
C LEU A 206 0.42 -6.31 -10.00
N SER A 207 0.22 -6.04 -11.28
CA SER A 207 1.30 -5.94 -12.29
C SER A 207 2.13 -4.66 -12.15
N THR A 208 2.57 -4.33 -10.92
CA THR A 208 3.34 -3.14 -10.56
C THR A 208 4.16 -3.37 -9.29
N ASN A 209 5.30 -2.68 -9.18
CA ASN A 209 6.10 -2.66 -7.97
C ASN A 209 5.79 -1.48 -7.05
N ASN A 210 4.93 -0.54 -7.45
CA ASN A 210 4.57 0.64 -6.66
C ASN A 210 3.55 0.31 -5.56
N VAL A 211 3.75 -0.80 -4.86
CA VAL A 211 2.86 -1.26 -3.79
C VAL A 211 3.34 -0.73 -2.45
N VAL A 212 2.39 -0.18 -1.68
CA VAL A 212 2.55 0.33 -0.34
C VAL A 212 1.77 -0.59 0.60
N TYR A 213 2.34 -0.88 1.77
CA TYR A 213 1.61 -1.56 2.83
C TYR A 213 1.13 -0.56 3.87
N THR A 214 -0.14 -0.65 4.23
CA THR A 214 -0.74 0.11 5.32
C THR A 214 -1.67 -0.79 6.10
N THR A 215 -1.76 -0.58 7.41
CA THR A 215 -2.72 -1.25 8.26
C THR A 215 -3.06 -0.37 9.45
N GLY A 216 -4.16 -0.67 10.12
CA GLY A 216 -4.67 0.20 11.14
C GLY A 216 -6.04 -0.14 11.67
N ILE A 217 -6.43 0.65 12.65
CA ILE A 217 -7.80 0.72 13.14
C ILE A 217 -8.09 2.16 13.55
N THR A 218 -9.38 2.51 13.61
CA THR A 218 -9.84 3.77 14.20
C THR A 218 -9.12 4.06 15.52
N SER A 219 -8.66 5.30 15.68
CA SER A 219 -7.95 5.75 16.87
C SER A 219 -8.78 5.66 18.17
N CYS A 220 -10.07 5.36 18.03
CA CYS A 220 -11.01 5.15 19.11
C CYS A 220 -10.90 3.78 19.80
N LEU A 221 -10.27 2.80 19.13
CA LEU A 221 -10.14 1.44 19.64
C LEU A 221 -8.69 1.15 20.00
N PRO A 222 -8.41 0.57 21.20
CA PRO A 222 -7.06 0.17 21.55
C PRO A 222 -6.67 -1.07 20.73
N ASN A 223 -5.69 -0.94 19.83
CA ASN A 223 -5.07 -2.06 19.13
C ASN A 223 -3.62 -1.72 18.70
N THR A 224 -2.85 -2.74 18.31
CA THR A 224 -1.49 -2.58 17.76
C THR A 224 -1.25 -3.57 16.62
N PHE A 225 -0.46 -3.17 15.62
CA PHE A 225 -0.17 -3.97 14.43
C PHE A 225 1.34 -4.19 14.25
N TYR A 226 2.11 -4.22 15.34
CA TYR A 226 3.57 -4.32 15.28
C TYR A 226 4.07 -5.55 14.51
N LYS A 227 3.38 -6.70 14.63
CA LYS A 227 3.76 -7.92 13.92
C LYS A 227 3.61 -7.76 12.41
N ALA A 228 2.47 -7.25 11.97
CA ALA A 228 2.23 -6.98 10.56
C ALA A 228 3.19 -5.94 9.98
N ILE A 229 3.43 -4.84 10.71
CA ILE A 229 4.41 -3.83 10.32
C ILE A 229 5.81 -4.42 10.22
N GLN A 230 6.26 -5.18 11.23
CA GLN A 230 7.59 -5.78 11.23
C GLN A 230 7.75 -6.76 10.06
N TYR A 231 6.75 -7.63 9.83
CA TYR A 231 6.73 -8.51 8.68
C TYR A 231 6.88 -7.72 7.36
N SER A 232 6.06 -6.68 7.16
CA SER A 232 6.09 -5.88 5.94
C SER A 232 7.40 -5.11 5.73
N LEU A 233 8.08 -4.71 6.81
CA LEU A 233 9.42 -4.10 6.74
C LEU A 233 10.48 -5.15 6.39
N ASP A 234 10.41 -6.34 6.99
CA ASP A 234 11.39 -7.42 6.83
C ASP A 234 11.33 -8.05 5.43
N THR A 235 10.14 -8.13 4.81
CA THR A 235 10.01 -8.61 3.42
C THR A 235 10.75 -7.72 2.42
N LYS A 236 10.95 -6.43 2.77
CA LYS A 236 11.52 -5.40 1.90
C LYS A 236 10.83 -5.34 0.54
N ALA A 237 9.59 -5.77 0.44
CA ALA A 237 8.90 -5.94 -0.82
C ALA A 237 8.06 -4.69 -1.18
N TYR A 238 7.45 -4.07 -0.19
CA TYR A 238 6.72 -2.80 -0.32
C TYR A 238 7.65 -1.60 -0.50
N VAL A 239 7.26 -0.65 -1.36
CA VAL A 239 7.96 0.62 -1.53
C VAL A 239 7.96 1.43 -0.24
N SER A 240 6.87 1.32 0.52
CA SER A 240 6.63 2.08 1.72
C SER A 240 5.72 1.28 2.65
N VAL A 241 5.97 1.38 3.95
CA VAL A 241 5.19 0.72 5.00
C VAL A 241 4.71 1.78 5.98
N GLY A 242 3.42 1.80 6.31
CA GLY A 242 2.88 2.76 7.26
C GLY A 242 1.70 2.26 8.05
N ILE A 243 1.21 3.13 8.94
CA ILE A 243 0.24 2.79 9.96
C ILE A 243 -0.83 3.89 10.09
N TRP A 244 -2.07 3.49 10.35
CA TRP A 244 -3.19 4.38 10.64
C TRP A 244 -4.08 3.86 11.80
N THR A 245 -4.98 4.65 12.38
CA THR A 245 -4.81 6.09 12.61
C THR A 245 -4.11 6.27 13.95
N ILE A 246 -2.93 6.89 13.98
CA ILE A 246 -2.12 6.99 15.20
C ILE A 246 -2.09 8.44 15.71
N ASP A 247 -2.73 8.71 16.85
CA ASP A 247 -2.85 10.07 17.40
C ASP A 247 -2.05 10.33 18.69
N LYS A 248 -1.58 9.28 19.36
CA LYS A 248 -0.77 9.41 20.58
C LYS A 248 0.71 9.50 20.20
N LYS A 249 1.40 10.56 20.66
CA LYS A 249 2.85 10.76 20.43
C LYS A 249 3.69 9.54 20.84
N SER A 250 3.34 8.87 21.95
CA SER A 250 4.02 7.65 22.38
C SER A 250 3.91 6.53 21.35
N SER A 251 2.72 6.32 20.78
CA SER A 251 2.47 5.33 19.73
C SER A 251 3.16 5.72 18.43
N MET A 252 3.12 7.01 18.04
CA MET A 252 3.87 7.52 16.89
C MET A 252 5.36 7.21 17.04
N LYS A 253 5.95 7.51 18.20
CA LYS A 253 7.36 7.23 18.50
C LYS A 253 7.68 5.74 18.39
N SER A 254 6.80 4.86 18.88
CA SER A 254 7.00 3.41 18.75
C SER A 254 7.04 2.94 17.29
N TYR A 255 6.13 3.42 16.44
CA TYR A 255 6.13 3.04 15.02
C TYR A 255 7.27 3.70 14.23
N VAL A 256 7.62 4.95 14.52
CA VAL A 256 8.83 5.60 13.98
C VAL A 256 10.07 4.77 14.32
N ASN A 257 10.22 4.35 15.57
CA ASN A 257 11.34 3.51 16.00
C ASN A 257 11.32 2.12 15.36
N ALA A 258 10.13 1.59 15.02
CA ALA A 258 10.01 0.34 14.29
C ALA A 258 10.43 0.47 12.82
N GLY A 259 10.47 1.69 12.27
CA GLY A 259 10.97 1.96 10.91
C GLY A 259 9.88 2.22 9.86
N VAL A 260 8.67 2.62 10.27
CA VAL A 260 7.62 3.00 9.29
C VAL A 260 8.06 4.20 8.44
N ASN A 261 7.60 4.23 7.19
CA ASN A 261 7.87 5.29 6.21
C ASN A 261 6.79 6.37 6.21
N PHE A 262 5.61 6.10 6.79
CA PHE A 262 4.59 7.12 6.98
C PHE A 262 3.69 6.85 8.18
N ILE A 263 3.08 7.92 8.69
CA ILE A 263 2.04 7.89 9.71
C ILE A 263 0.81 8.62 9.18
N LEU A 264 -0.33 7.94 9.24
CA LEU A 264 -1.63 8.56 9.04
C LEU A 264 -2.25 8.92 10.39
N THR A 265 -2.65 10.18 10.57
CA THR A 265 -3.06 10.72 11.88
C THR A 265 -4.11 11.82 11.75
N ASN A 266 -4.95 11.95 12.78
CA ASN A 266 -5.78 13.13 12.99
C ASN A 266 -5.01 14.30 13.62
N ARG A 267 -3.73 14.12 14.00
CA ARG A 267 -2.91 15.11 14.71
C ARG A 267 -1.55 15.33 14.02
N PRO A 268 -1.53 15.90 12.80
CA PRO A 268 -0.29 16.01 12.01
C PRO A 268 0.83 16.75 12.74
N ARG A 269 0.52 17.84 13.45
CA ARG A 269 1.50 18.60 14.23
C ARG A 269 2.23 17.71 15.25
N ALA A 270 1.51 16.81 15.93
CA ALA A 270 2.11 15.90 16.88
C ALA A 270 3.05 14.88 16.20
N ALA A 271 2.70 14.40 15.00
CA ALA A 271 3.57 13.53 14.22
C ALA A 271 4.82 14.27 13.73
N VAL A 272 4.66 15.49 13.23
CA VAL A 272 5.77 16.38 12.80
C VAL A 272 6.73 16.64 13.96
N GLU A 273 6.24 16.88 15.18
CA GLU A 273 7.07 17.07 16.37
C GLU A 273 7.84 15.81 16.78
N VAL A 274 7.28 14.61 16.55
CA VAL A 274 7.96 13.34 16.83
C VAL A 274 9.02 13.02 15.77
N ILE A 275 8.73 13.29 14.50
CA ILE A 275 9.57 12.96 13.35
C ILE A 275 10.69 13.99 13.12
N GLY A 276 10.38 15.27 13.34
CA GLY A 276 11.24 16.40 12.99
C GLY A 276 11.02 16.87 11.55
N ARG A 277 10.88 18.19 11.35
CA ARG A 277 10.53 18.78 10.03
C ARG A 277 11.52 18.45 8.92
N ASP A 278 12.81 18.35 9.25
CA ASP A 278 13.87 18.06 8.27
C ASP A 278 13.81 16.61 7.74
N ASN A 279 13.06 15.74 8.43
CA ASN A 279 12.85 14.35 8.05
C ASN A 279 11.54 14.15 7.28
N ILE A 280 10.85 15.21 6.86
CA ILE A 280 9.61 15.12 6.09
C ILE A 280 9.95 15.31 4.59
N PRO A 281 9.61 14.35 3.72
CA PRO A 281 10.01 14.40 2.32
C PRO A 281 9.26 15.50 1.55
N PRO A 282 9.94 16.16 0.58
CA PRO A 282 9.30 17.14 -0.29
C PRO A 282 8.43 16.45 -1.38
N PRO A 283 7.67 17.23 -2.17
CA PRO A 283 6.88 16.70 -3.28
C PRO A 283 7.69 15.86 -4.26
N GLY A 284 7.15 14.69 -4.63
CA GLY A 284 7.77 13.71 -5.52
C GLY A 284 8.66 12.69 -4.81
N LEU A 285 8.93 12.85 -3.51
CA LEU A 285 9.79 11.97 -2.71
C LEU A 285 9.06 11.34 -1.52
N ALA A 286 7.72 11.41 -1.46
CA ALA A 286 6.96 10.83 -0.35
C ALA A 286 7.16 9.31 -0.24
N PHE A 287 7.25 8.63 -1.38
CA PHE A 287 7.60 7.23 -1.55
C PHE A 287 8.75 7.11 -2.56
N PRO A 288 9.94 6.65 -2.15
CA PRO A 288 11.07 6.53 -3.08
C PRO A 288 10.74 5.47 -4.14
N PRO A 289 10.89 5.75 -5.45
CA PRO A 289 10.66 4.73 -6.46
C PRO A 289 11.61 3.54 -6.24
N LYS A 290 11.07 2.32 -6.22
CA LYS A 290 11.90 1.11 -6.25
C LYS A 290 12.33 0.82 -7.67
N SER A 291 13.62 0.59 -7.89
CA SER A 291 14.10 -0.05 -9.11
C SER A 291 13.43 -1.42 -9.25
N PHE A 292 12.88 -1.72 -10.44
CA PHE A 292 12.28 -3.02 -10.72
C PHE A 292 13.32 -4.12 -10.56
N ASP A 293 13.18 -4.94 -9.53
CA ASP A 293 13.98 -6.13 -9.34
C ASP A 293 13.24 -7.34 -9.92
N ALA A 294 13.62 -7.73 -11.13
CA ALA A 294 13.08 -8.90 -11.82
C ALA A 294 13.28 -10.21 -11.01
N SER A 295 14.22 -10.22 -10.05
CA SER A 295 14.42 -11.38 -9.18
C SER A 295 13.29 -11.58 -8.17
N LEU A 296 12.49 -10.55 -7.83
CA LEU A 296 11.28 -10.73 -7.02
C LEU A 296 10.23 -11.57 -7.77
N LEU A 297 10.06 -11.38 -9.08
CA LEU A 297 9.20 -12.24 -9.88
C LEU A 297 9.72 -13.68 -9.95
N ALA A 298 11.04 -13.85 -10.01
CA ALA A 298 11.67 -15.18 -9.98
C ALA A 298 11.53 -15.86 -8.61
N LEU A 299 11.68 -15.12 -7.50
CA LEU A 299 11.50 -15.62 -6.14
C LEU A 299 10.05 -16.02 -5.90
N ASN A 300 9.08 -15.21 -6.32
CA ASN A 300 7.65 -15.52 -6.17
C ASN A 300 7.18 -16.64 -7.11
N SER A 301 7.75 -16.73 -8.31
CA SER A 301 7.57 -17.92 -9.16
C SER A 301 8.15 -19.19 -8.52
N PHE A 302 9.04 -19.07 -7.53
CA PHE A 302 9.58 -20.20 -6.79
C PHE A 302 8.68 -20.65 -5.64
N PHE A 303 7.87 -19.75 -5.06
CA PHE A 303 7.03 -20.03 -3.88
C PHE A 303 5.58 -20.44 -4.18
N GLU A 304 5.11 -20.25 -5.40
CA GLU A 304 3.72 -20.56 -5.77
C GLU A 304 3.60 -21.84 -6.59
N CYS A 305 2.70 -22.73 -6.16
CA CYS A 305 2.16 -23.77 -7.03
C CYS A 305 1.02 -23.23 -7.91
N ASP A 306 0.71 -23.92 -9.01
CA ASP A 306 -0.38 -23.53 -9.91
C ASP A 306 -1.17 -24.74 -10.39
N CYS A 307 -2.44 -24.53 -10.74
CA CYS A 307 -3.36 -25.57 -11.18
C CYS A 307 -4.21 -25.12 -12.37
N SER A 308 -4.40 -26.02 -13.33
CA SER A 308 -5.27 -25.81 -14.49
C SER A 308 -6.46 -26.76 -14.48
N TYR A 309 -7.55 -26.36 -15.14
CA TYR A 309 -8.72 -27.21 -15.32
C TYR A 309 -8.51 -28.14 -16.51
N PHE A 310 -8.76 -29.42 -16.31
CA PHE A 310 -8.71 -30.43 -17.38
C PHE A 310 -10.10 -31.01 -17.60
N TYR A 311 -10.54 -30.96 -18.86
CA TYR A 311 -11.88 -31.38 -19.29
C TYR A 311 -11.92 -32.83 -19.78
N ARG A 312 -12.98 -33.57 -19.42
CA ARG A 312 -13.40 -34.83 -20.05
C ARG A 312 -14.90 -34.82 -20.35
N ILE A 313 -15.30 -35.74 -21.23
CA ILE A 313 -16.70 -35.91 -21.69
C ILE A 313 -17.67 -36.19 -20.53
N SER A 314 -17.20 -36.84 -19.45
CA SER A 314 -18.01 -37.17 -18.27
C SER A 314 -17.83 -36.21 -17.08
N GLY A 315 -17.11 -35.09 -17.25
CA GLY A 315 -16.78 -34.14 -16.20
C GLY A 315 -15.33 -33.65 -16.29
N GLY A 316 -14.91 -32.75 -15.39
CA GLY A 316 -13.52 -32.28 -15.33
C GLY A 316 -13.19 -31.69 -13.97
N GLY A 317 -11.93 -31.36 -13.75
CA GLY A 317 -11.47 -30.79 -12.47
C GLY A 317 -10.04 -30.27 -12.55
N CYS A 318 -9.50 -29.90 -11.41
CA CYS A 318 -8.18 -29.29 -11.35
C CYS A 318 -7.05 -30.32 -11.32
N ALA A 319 -5.92 -29.96 -11.92
CA ALA A 319 -4.64 -30.64 -11.75
C ALA A 319 -3.51 -29.61 -11.63
N VAL A 320 -2.51 -29.94 -10.82
CA VAL A 320 -1.32 -29.12 -10.60
C VAL A 320 -0.54 -29.05 -11.91
N THR A 321 -0.26 -27.84 -12.37
CA THR A 321 0.57 -27.55 -13.54
C THR A 321 1.94 -27.02 -13.14
N LYS A 322 2.09 -26.58 -11.89
CA LYS A 322 3.35 -26.13 -11.30
C LYS A 322 3.44 -26.61 -9.86
N SER A 323 4.47 -27.37 -9.53
CA SER A 323 4.66 -27.96 -8.21
C SER A 323 4.83 -26.88 -7.13
N ALA A 324 4.50 -27.22 -5.89
CA ALA A 324 4.80 -26.38 -4.72
C ALA A 324 6.32 -26.29 -4.47
N PRO A 325 6.79 -25.25 -3.75
CA PRO A 325 8.15 -25.20 -3.23
C PRO A 325 8.41 -26.34 -2.23
N PRO A 326 9.68 -26.72 -1.98
CA PRO A 326 10.04 -27.65 -0.92
C PRO A 326 9.38 -27.31 0.43
N ASP A 327 9.03 -28.36 1.15
CA ASP A 327 8.36 -28.33 2.45
C ASP A 327 6.92 -27.77 2.43
N HIS A 328 6.30 -27.70 1.24
CA HIS A 328 4.92 -27.27 1.05
C HIS A 328 4.15 -28.19 0.10
N ALA A 329 2.82 -28.09 0.12
CA ALA A 329 1.92 -28.81 -0.77
C ALA A 329 1.07 -27.84 -1.61
N CYS A 330 0.52 -28.33 -2.72
CA CYS A 330 -0.31 -27.53 -3.62
C CYS A 330 -1.80 -27.82 -3.44
N ARG A 331 -2.58 -26.81 -3.10
CA ARG A 331 -4.03 -26.89 -2.99
C ARG A 331 -4.72 -26.32 -4.23
N CYS A 332 -5.13 -27.19 -5.14
CA CYS A 332 -5.94 -26.78 -6.27
C CYS A 332 -7.38 -26.45 -5.85
N THR A 333 -7.95 -25.37 -6.37
CA THR A 333 -9.35 -25.00 -6.14
C THR A 333 -10.04 -24.65 -7.45
N TYR A 334 -11.20 -25.27 -7.71
CA TYR A 334 -12.05 -24.88 -8.83
C TYR A 334 -12.63 -23.48 -8.62
N LYS A 335 -12.41 -22.58 -9.57
CA LYS A 335 -12.81 -21.15 -9.47
C LYS A 335 -14.10 -20.84 -10.26
N GLY A 336 -14.69 -21.83 -10.92
CA GLY A 336 -15.84 -21.64 -11.82
C GLY A 336 -15.40 -21.46 -13.28
N PHE A 337 -16.34 -21.51 -14.23
CA PHE A 337 -16.07 -21.33 -15.66
C PHE A 337 -14.92 -22.19 -16.23
N TRP A 338 -14.79 -23.45 -15.82
CA TRP A 338 -13.70 -24.32 -16.27
C TRP A 338 -12.31 -23.75 -15.95
N THR A 339 -12.17 -23.02 -14.85
CA THR A 339 -10.89 -22.48 -14.37
C THR A 339 -10.52 -23.02 -13.00
N CYS A 340 -9.23 -23.15 -12.77
CA CYS A 340 -8.64 -23.58 -11.51
C CYS A 340 -7.57 -22.59 -11.09
N GLY A 341 -7.24 -22.58 -9.80
CA GLY A 341 -6.05 -21.89 -9.28
C GLY A 341 -5.35 -22.73 -8.23
N GLY A 342 -4.03 -22.64 -8.19
CA GLY A 342 -3.20 -23.23 -7.13
C GLY A 342 -3.02 -22.30 -5.95
N GLN A 343 -2.86 -22.88 -4.76
CA GLN A 343 -2.44 -22.18 -3.54
C GLN A 343 -1.40 -23.05 -2.83
N THR A 344 -0.22 -22.50 -2.57
CA THR A 344 0.77 -23.16 -1.72
C THR A 344 0.26 -23.21 -0.28
N THR A 345 0.31 -24.38 0.35
CA THR A 345 -0.11 -24.60 1.74
C THR A 345 0.94 -25.41 2.49
N GLU A 346 0.98 -25.29 3.81
CA GLU A 346 1.76 -26.21 4.64
C GLU A 346 1.31 -27.66 4.40
N CYS A 347 2.27 -28.58 4.42
CA CYS A 347 1.99 -30.00 4.31
C CYS A 347 1.26 -30.51 5.54
N SER A 348 0.33 -31.42 5.35
CA SER A 348 -0.30 -32.17 6.45
C SER A 348 0.68 -33.11 7.18
N ASP A 349 1.74 -33.57 6.48
CA ASP A 349 2.89 -34.26 7.04
C ASP A 349 4.20 -33.72 6.44
N THR A 350 5.04 -33.12 7.29
CA THR A 350 6.33 -32.54 6.90
C THR A 350 7.41 -33.58 6.60
N ASN A 351 7.18 -34.85 6.94
CA ASN A 351 8.06 -35.95 6.59
C ASN A 351 7.70 -36.64 5.29
N ASP A 352 6.56 -36.29 4.67
CA ASP A 352 6.16 -36.86 3.40
C ASP A 352 7.17 -36.54 2.30
N ARG A 353 7.48 -37.52 1.45
CA ARG A 353 8.40 -37.36 0.31
C ARG A 353 7.94 -36.22 -0.61
N LEU A 354 6.64 -36.12 -0.84
CA LEU A 354 6.01 -35.10 -1.69
C LEU A 354 5.89 -33.74 -1.01
N CYS A 355 6.12 -33.68 0.30
CA CYS A 355 6.33 -32.41 0.99
C CYS A 355 7.76 -31.89 0.76
N ARG A 356 8.76 -32.75 0.98
CA ARG A 356 10.18 -32.37 0.84
C ARG A 356 10.60 -32.14 -0.61
N LEU A 357 10.00 -32.92 -1.52
CA LEU A 357 10.24 -32.86 -2.97
C LEU A 357 8.89 -32.91 -3.71
N PRO A 358 8.14 -31.80 -3.72
CA PRO A 358 6.85 -31.75 -4.41
C PRO A 358 7.00 -31.91 -5.91
N ASP A 359 6.02 -32.56 -6.52
CA ASP A 359 5.89 -32.70 -7.96
C ASP A 359 4.48 -32.26 -8.39
N VAL A 360 4.14 -32.53 -9.65
CA VAL A 360 2.82 -32.21 -10.22
C VAL A 360 1.87 -33.40 -10.20
N SER A 361 2.13 -34.43 -9.38
CA SER A 361 1.32 -35.65 -9.32
C SER A 361 -0.04 -35.43 -8.64
N LYS A 362 -0.94 -36.40 -8.83
CA LYS A 362 -2.24 -36.42 -8.14
C LYS A 362 -2.04 -36.50 -6.62
N GLU A 363 -1.05 -37.27 -6.19
CA GLU A 363 -0.69 -37.47 -4.80
C GLU A 363 -0.20 -36.16 -4.16
N ALA A 364 0.57 -35.34 -4.89
CA ALA A 364 1.00 -34.03 -4.43
C ALA A 364 -0.17 -33.03 -4.28
N CYS A 365 -1.14 -33.10 -5.19
CA CYS A 365 -2.40 -32.33 -5.08
C CYS A 365 -3.24 -32.76 -3.87
N LEU A 366 -3.33 -34.07 -3.62
CA LEU A 366 -4.07 -34.63 -2.49
C LEU A 366 -3.42 -34.27 -1.16
N LEU A 367 -2.07 -34.24 -1.10
CA LEU A 367 -1.32 -33.79 0.08
C LEU A 367 -1.70 -32.36 0.49
N GLY A 368 -1.99 -31.49 -0.48
CA GLY A 368 -2.45 -30.11 -0.28
C GLY A 368 -3.96 -29.97 -0.01
N GLY A 369 -4.74 -31.05 -0.06
CA GLY A 369 -6.19 -31.02 0.21
C GLY A 369 -7.00 -30.24 -0.84
N GLY A 370 -6.58 -30.29 -2.11
CA GLY A 370 -7.22 -29.61 -3.23
C GLY A 370 -8.26 -30.46 -4.00
N ASP A 371 -8.90 -29.85 -4.99
CA ASP A 371 -9.60 -30.57 -6.07
C ASP A 371 -8.58 -31.18 -7.02
N CYS A 372 -8.52 -32.51 -7.07
CA CYS A 372 -7.58 -33.27 -7.89
C CYS A 372 -8.30 -34.11 -8.96
N SER A 373 -9.50 -33.69 -9.36
CA SER A 373 -10.36 -34.43 -10.31
C SER A 373 -9.91 -34.27 -11.77
N GLY A 374 -8.89 -33.45 -12.04
CA GLY A 374 -8.26 -33.28 -13.35
C GLY A 374 -7.18 -34.33 -13.68
N TYR A 375 -6.81 -35.19 -12.73
CA TYR A 375 -5.86 -36.29 -12.92
C TYR A 375 -6.57 -37.58 -13.30
N PHE A 376 -6.30 -38.08 -14.51
CA PHE A 376 -7.16 -39.07 -15.15
C PHE A 376 -6.46 -40.08 -16.05
#